data_AF-A0A959H110-F1
#
_entry.id   AF-A0A959H110-F1
#
_cell.length_a   1.000
_cell.length_b   1.000
_cell.length_c   1.000
_cell.angle_alpha   90.00
_cell.angle_beta   90.00
_cell.angle_gamma   90.00
#
_symmetry.space_group_name_H-M   'P 1'
#
loop_
_entity.id
_entity.type
_entity.pdbx_description
1 polymer ?
#
loop_
_entity_poly.entity_id
_entity_poly.type
_entity_poly.pdbx_seq_one_letter_code
_entity_poly.pdbx_strand_id
1 'polypeptide(L)'
;MKKLLFLLFLLSFSALEAQHGNTPNRPTRASTPARTQTSAPPARTTNRTPGAAEKVLLVCKLWSVPSNTDSVNLYEYSGLASRIIARAGRRASDSAFVFAVPKSSPRFYGIGLGDNALAKVILGQEPELTLWANVNFMEKARTTNSPANKALEGVMQQIALFSQESEVLRTKYYNVDGNAGAAARKPVEEEIKALDKAKSRFLDSLKAANTMLWRMASVYIMPEHLAHKSSGQLETDFYGKNYFDNTNFSDPGYNDIPDVFNGFESFLSYLARIGTPQEKVEEYIDQHLSKIPKDSRTYRMAFGGVISGA
;
A
#
# COMPACT_ATOMS: atom_id res chain seq x y z
N MET A 1 21.72 12.21 26.70
CA MET A 1 21.87 13.02 25.46
C MET A 1 21.57 12.09 24.29
N LYS A 2 20.29 11.74 24.00
CA LYS A 2 19.27 12.46 23.22
C LYS A 2 19.76 12.99 21.86
N LYS A 3 19.34 12.27 20.80
CA LYS A 3 19.01 12.70 19.43
C LYS A 3 20.12 13.42 18.64
N LEU A 4 20.77 12.69 17.73
CA LEU A 4 21.03 13.14 16.35
C LEU A 4 21.79 12.03 15.61
N LEU A 5 21.12 11.26 14.76
CA LEU A 5 21.67 10.63 13.55
C LEU A 5 20.56 9.78 12.92
N PHE A 6 19.64 10.41 12.19
CA PHE A 6 18.80 9.72 11.20
C PHE A 6 18.19 10.78 10.28
N LEU A 7 19.05 11.36 9.44
CA LEU A 7 18.66 12.22 8.32
C LEU A 7 19.83 12.29 7.35
N LEU A 8 20.01 11.22 6.59
CA LEU A 8 20.94 11.18 5.46
C LEU A 8 20.45 10.10 4.50
N PHE A 9 19.43 10.44 3.72
CA PHE A 9 19.20 9.89 2.37
C PHE A 9 18.17 10.78 1.67
N LEU A 10 18.58 12.02 1.37
CA LEU A 10 17.90 12.89 0.40
C LEU A 10 18.96 13.80 -0.25
N LEU A 11 18.95 13.82 -1.59
CA LEU A 11 19.52 14.81 -2.52
C LEU A 11 20.97 14.60 -3.01
N SER A 12 21.07 14.24 -4.29
CA SER A 12 22.10 14.73 -5.21
C SER A 12 21.55 14.67 -6.64
N PHE A 13 20.87 15.73 -7.08
CA PHE A 13 20.81 16.12 -8.49
C PHE A 13 20.65 17.64 -8.52
N SER A 14 21.79 18.32 -8.66
CA SER A 14 21.84 19.74 -8.99
C SER A 14 21.73 19.91 -10.50
N ALA A 15 20.93 20.90 -10.90
CA ALA A 15 20.74 21.36 -12.26
C ALA A 15 21.95 22.12 -12.80
N LEU A 16 22.05 22.23 -14.14
CA LEU A 16 22.84 23.26 -14.82
C LEU A 16 22.04 23.85 -16.00
N GLU A 17 22.04 25.19 -16.04
CA GLU A 17 21.45 26.18 -16.96
C GLU A 17 21.82 25.99 -18.45
N ALA A 18 20.96 26.21 -19.44
CA ALA A 18 20.25 27.40 -19.96
C ALA A 18 21.04 28.23 -21.02
N GLN A 19 20.42 28.47 -22.19
CA GLN A 19 20.67 29.59 -23.12
C GLN A 19 19.47 29.70 -24.09
N HIS A 20 18.66 30.76 -24.03
CA HIS A 20 18.70 32.04 -24.78
C HIS A 20 17.77 32.08 -26.01
N GLY A 21 16.93 33.13 -26.13
CA GLY A 21 16.23 33.44 -27.39
C GLY A 21 15.01 34.38 -27.33
N ASN A 22 15.27 35.69 -27.27
CA ASN A 22 14.56 36.83 -27.88
C ASN A 22 13.02 37.02 -27.84
N THR A 23 12.63 38.17 -27.29
CA THR A 23 11.45 39.03 -27.61
C THR A 23 11.65 39.80 -28.94
N PRO A 24 10.60 40.32 -29.64
CA PRO A 24 10.09 41.67 -29.31
C PRO A 24 8.60 42.00 -29.62
N ASN A 25 8.16 43.07 -28.95
CA ASN A 25 7.29 44.18 -29.39
C ASN A 25 5.75 44.20 -29.19
N ARG A 26 5.37 45.38 -28.66
CA ARG A 26 4.08 45.99 -28.27
C ARG A 26 3.51 46.81 -29.44
N PRO A 27 2.21 47.18 -29.48
CA PRO A 27 1.76 48.51 -28.96
C PRO A 27 0.32 48.50 -28.37
N THR A 28 0.07 49.01 -27.15
CA THR A 28 -0.62 50.29 -26.80
C THR A 28 -1.88 50.72 -27.58
N ARG A 29 -3.04 50.84 -26.88
CA ARG A 29 -4.00 51.96 -27.03
C ARG A 29 -4.94 52.18 -25.82
N ALA A 30 -5.18 53.46 -25.54
CA ALA A 30 -6.09 54.19 -24.62
C ALA A 30 -7.52 53.62 -24.46
N SER A 31 -8.16 53.53 -23.28
CA SER A 31 -8.74 54.52 -22.31
C SER A 31 -10.04 55.22 -22.76
N THR A 32 -11.14 55.10 -21.98
CA THR A 32 -12.10 56.15 -21.55
C THR A 32 -13.17 55.55 -20.59
N PRO A 33 -13.70 56.28 -19.57
CA PRO A 33 -14.50 55.74 -18.45
C PRO A 33 -16.01 56.03 -18.56
N ALA A 34 -16.85 55.30 -17.81
CA ALA A 34 -18.24 55.69 -17.55
C ALA A 34 -18.79 55.21 -16.19
N ARG A 35 -18.97 56.19 -15.30
CA ARG A 35 -20.12 56.51 -14.44
C ARG A 35 -20.77 55.44 -13.55
N THR A 36 -20.63 55.72 -12.26
CA THR A 36 -21.33 55.25 -11.06
C THR A 36 -22.86 55.32 -11.16
N GLN A 37 -23.55 54.25 -10.74
CA GLN A 37 -24.89 54.33 -10.16
C GLN A 37 -24.96 53.46 -8.90
N THR A 38 -25.21 54.14 -7.78
CA THR A 38 -25.47 53.63 -6.44
C THR A 38 -26.93 53.18 -6.34
N SER A 39 -27.16 51.91 -5.99
CA SER A 39 -28.42 51.45 -5.39
C SER A 39 -28.11 50.59 -4.17
N ALA A 40 -28.79 50.90 -3.06
CA ALA A 40 -28.64 50.24 -1.77
C ALA A 40 -29.26 48.81 -1.80
N PRO A 41 -28.78 47.90 -0.93
CA PRO A 41 -28.85 46.46 -1.17
C PRO A 41 -30.17 45.83 -0.69
N PRO A 42 -30.77 44.89 -1.44
CA PRO A 42 -31.73 43.96 -0.86
C PRO A 42 -31.00 42.97 0.07
N ALA A 43 -31.61 42.71 1.23
CA ALA A 43 -31.10 41.83 2.28
C ALA A 43 -30.63 40.49 1.70
N ARG A 44 -29.32 40.28 1.71
CA ARG A 44 -28.67 39.05 1.27
C ARG A 44 -28.83 38.02 2.38
N THR A 45 -29.93 37.29 2.37
CA THR A 45 -30.02 36.00 3.05
C THR A 45 -28.89 35.14 2.48
N THR A 46 -27.81 35.00 3.25
CA THR A 46 -26.74 34.07 2.94
C THR A 46 -27.29 32.67 3.11
N ASN A 47 -27.93 32.16 2.05
CA ASN A 47 -27.98 30.73 1.80
C ASN A 47 -26.52 30.30 1.62
N ARG A 48 -25.90 29.95 2.74
CA ARG A 48 -24.59 29.34 2.78
C ARG A 48 -24.77 27.97 2.14
N THR A 49 -24.53 27.91 0.83
CA THR A 49 -24.36 26.65 0.11
C THR A 49 -23.45 25.77 0.96
N PRO A 50 -23.85 24.53 1.30
CA PRO A 50 -22.97 23.59 1.98
C PRO A 50 -21.63 23.60 1.24
N GLY A 51 -20.56 23.99 1.95
CA GLY A 51 -19.26 24.25 1.34
C GLY A 51 -18.88 23.08 0.43
N ALA A 52 -18.54 23.37 -0.82
CA ALA A 52 -18.08 22.35 -1.76
C ALA A 52 -16.96 21.57 -1.07
N ALA A 53 -17.19 20.28 -0.81
CA ALA A 53 -16.20 19.44 -0.16
C ALA A 53 -14.89 19.56 -0.93
N GLU A 54 -13.79 19.85 -0.22
CA GLU A 54 -12.47 19.87 -0.82
C GLU A 54 -12.23 18.54 -1.55
N LYS A 55 -11.69 18.62 -2.77
CA LYS A 55 -11.46 17.44 -3.61
C LYS A 55 -9.97 17.19 -3.75
N VAL A 56 -9.63 15.91 -3.83
CA VAL A 56 -8.34 15.40 -4.27
C VAL A 56 -8.45 15.04 -5.74
N LEU A 57 -7.48 15.50 -6.54
CA LEU A 57 -7.37 15.15 -7.95
C LEU A 57 -6.40 13.99 -8.14
N LEU A 58 -6.87 12.93 -8.79
CA LEU A 58 -6.01 11.85 -9.26
C LEU A 58 -5.96 11.90 -10.78
N VAL A 59 -4.78 12.18 -11.32
CA VAL A 59 -4.51 12.24 -12.76
C VAL A 59 -3.85 10.95 -13.20
N CYS A 60 -4.55 10.09 -13.92
CA CYS A 60 -4.04 8.82 -14.42
C CYS A 60 -3.55 8.96 -15.87
N LYS A 61 -2.24 8.79 -16.06
CA LYS A 61 -1.56 8.73 -17.35
C LYS A 61 -1.25 7.28 -17.66
N LEU A 62 -2.13 6.68 -18.47
CA LEU A 62 -2.08 5.26 -18.80
C LEU A 62 -1.61 5.08 -20.25
N TRP A 63 -0.68 4.14 -20.47
CA TRP A 63 -0.24 3.75 -21.82
C TRP A 63 -0.74 2.33 -22.18
N SER A 64 -0.69 2.00 -23.47
CA SER A 64 -1.24 0.74 -24.03
C SER A 64 -2.75 0.55 -23.80
N VAL A 65 -3.48 1.63 -23.54
CA VAL A 65 -4.93 1.59 -23.34
C VAL A 65 -5.62 1.17 -24.64
N PRO A 66 -6.50 0.15 -24.66
CA PRO A 66 -7.25 -0.23 -25.85
C PRO A 66 -8.00 0.97 -26.44
N SER A 67 -8.07 1.05 -27.77
CA SER A 67 -8.66 2.20 -28.49
C SER A 67 -10.15 2.39 -28.20
N ASN A 68 -10.86 1.32 -27.86
CA ASN A 68 -12.27 1.34 -27.47
C ASN A 68 -12.51 1.67 -25.98
N THR A 69 -11.46 1.94 -25.20
CA THR A 69 -11.60 2.31 -23.79
C THR A 69 -11.81 3.82 -23.65
N ASP A 70 -13.01 4.20 -23.21
CA ASP A 70 -13.41 5.59 -22.95
C ASP A 70 -13.23 6.01 -21.50
N SER A 71 -13.11 5.05 -20.59
CA SER A 71 -13.14 5.27 -19.15
C SER A 71 -12.29 4.28 -18.36
N VAL A 72 -11.89 4.71 -17.17
CA VAL A 72 -11.23 3.89 -16.15
C VAL A 72 -12.00 3.97 -14.84
N ASN A 73 -11.88 2.93 -14.01
CA ASN A 73 -12.61 2.80 -12.77
C ASN A 73 -11.69 2.98 -11.56
N LEU A 74 -12.22 3.62 -10.52
CA LEU A 74 -11.66 3.67 -9.18
C LEU A 74 -12.41 2.66 -8.32
N TYR A 75 -11.65 1.80 -7.65
CA TYR A 75 -12.15 0.68 -6.89
C TYR A 75 -11.87 0.85 -5.40
N GLU A 76 -12.84 0.48 -4.58
CA GLU A 76 -12.65 0.17 -3.17
C GLU A 76 -12.52 -1.34 -3.01
N TYR A 77 -11.48 -1.78 -2.31
CA TYR A 77 -11.28 -3.18 -1.99
C TYR A 77 -12.30 -3.64 -0.93
N SER A 78 -12.97 -4.77 -1.18
CA SER A 78 -13.98 -5.31 -0.25
C SER A 78 -13.81 -6.79 0.08
N GLY A 79 -12.67 -7.37 -0.26
CA GLY A 79 -12.39 -8.81 -0.14
C GLY A 79 -12.43 -9.47 -1.51
N LEU A 80 -13.30 -10.48 -1.68
CA LEU A 80 -13.41 -11.28 -2.91
C LEU A 80 -13.62 -10.47 -4.19
N ALA A 81 -14.35 -9.35 -4.12
CA ALA A 81 -14.56 -8.48 -5.26
C ALA A 81 -14.26 -7.03 -4.88
N SER A 82 -13.76 -6.27 -5.85
CA SER A 82 -13.55 -4.83 -5.69
C SER A 82 -14.79 -4.07 -6.18
N ARG A 83 -15.20 -3.03 -5.45
CA ARG A 83 -16.38 -2.23 -5.79
C ARG A 83 -15.97 -0.97 -6.53
N ILE A 84 -16.59 -0.71 -7.69
CA ILE A 84 -16.42 0.57 -8.39
C ILE A 84 -17.07 1.69 -7.57
N ILE A 85 -16.31 2.72 -7.24
CA ILE A 85 -16.77 3.89 -6.48
C ILE A 85 -16.72 5.19 -7.28
N ALA A 86 -15.95 5.22 -8.37
CA ALA A 86 -15.94 6.33 -9.33
C ALA A 86 -15.48 5.84 -10.70
N ARG A 87 -15.82 6.63 -11.73
CA ARG A 87 -15.40 6.43 -13.11
C ARG A 87 -14.88 7.75 -13.67
N ALA A 88 -13.76 7.70 -14.37
CA ALA A 88 -13.18 8.86 -15.03
C ALA A 88 -13.13 8.63 -16.54
N GLY A 89 -13.59 9.62 -17.30
CA GLY A 89 -13.38 9.68 -18.75
C GLY A 89 -12.05 10.34 -19.10
N ARG A 90 -11.68 10.29 -20.38
CA ARG A 90 -10.47 10.97 -20.88
C ARG A 90 -10.66 12.48 -20.91
N ARG A 91 -9.68 13.21 -20.37
CA ARG A 91 -9.56 14.65 -20.53
C ARG A 91 -9.01 15.00 -21.91
N ALA A 92 -9.68 15.89 -22.63
CA ALA A 92 -9.35 16.21 -24.02
C ALA A 92 -7.93 16.78 -24.22
N SER A 93 -7.41 17.54 -23.26
CA SER A 93 -6.14 18.27 -23.41
C SER A 93 -4.91 17.38 -23.45
N ASP A 94 -4.91 16.26 -22.72
CA ASP A 94 -3.73 15.42 -22.51
C ASP A 94 -4.05 13.92 -22.45
N SER A 95 -5.29 13.53 -22.80
CA SER A 95 -5.80 12.15 -22.77
C SER A 95 -5.69 11.44 -21.42
N ALA A 96 -5.40 12.17 -20.34
CA ALA A 96 -5.35 11.62 -18.99
C ALA A 96 -6.76 11.32 -18.47
N PHE A 97 -6.89 10.29 -17.64
CA PHE A 97 -8.14 10.04 -16.92
C PHE A 97 -8.09 10.73 -15.56
N VAL A 98 -9.09 11.56 -15.26
CA VAL A 98 -9.04 12.41 -14.06
C VAL A 98 -10.19 12.08 -13.12
N PHE A 99 -9.86 11.68 -11.90
CA PHE A 99 -10.82 11.53 -10.82
C PHE A 99 -10.79 12.76 -9.92
N ALA A 100 -11.97 13.16 -9.44
CA ALA A 100 -12.12 14.15 -8.39
C ALA A 100 -12.82 13.49 -7.20
N VAL A 101 -12.04 13.05 -6.23
CA VAL A 101 -12.52 12.34 -5.04
C VAL A 101 -12.62 13.28 -3.85
N PRO A 102 -13.61 13.12 -2.95
CA PRO A 102 -13.68 13.92 -1.72
C PRO A 102 -12.42 13.73 -0.87
N LYS A 103 -11.91 14.82 -0.32
CA LYS A 103 -10.82 14.77 0.66
C LYS A 103 -11.25 13.95 1.89
N SER A 104 -10.37 13.09 2.36
CA SER A 104 -10.66 12.11 3.41
C SER A 104 -9.38 11.69 4.15
N SER A 105 -9.53 10.81 5.14
CA SER A 105 -8.37 10.09 5.69
C SER A 105 -7.72 9.24 4.60
N PRO A 106 -6.39 9.07 4.57
CA PRO A 106 -5.71 8.22 3.59
C PRO A 106 -6.27 6.81 3.62
N ARG A 107 -6.59 6.25 2.44
CA ARG A 107 -7.13 4.90 2.26
C ARG A 107 -6.58 4.29 0.97
N PHE A 108 -6.53 2.96 0.93
CA PHE A 108 -6.16 2.22 -0.27
C PHE A 108 -7.32 2.14 -1.26
N TYR A 109 -6.99 2.34 -2.53
CA TYR A 109 -7.88 2.19 -3.68
C TYR A 109 -7.18 1.42 -4.79
N GLY A 110 -7.96 0.82 -5.69
CA GLY A 110 -7.50 0.24 -6.93
C GLY A 110 -7.85 1.12 -8.13
N ILE A 111 -6.97 1.22 -9.11
CA ILE A 111 -7.25 1.86 -10.40
C ILE A 111 -7.09 0.81 -11.50
N GLY A 112 -8.07 0.68 -12.37
CA GLY A 112 -8.01 -0.29 -13.46
C GLY A 112 -9.09 -0.11 -14.51
N LEU A 113 -8.92 -0.84 -15.62
CA LEU A 113 -9.96 -1.02 -16.63
C LEU A 113 -11.01 -2.04 -16.15
N GLY A 114 -10.55 -3.07 -15.46
CA GLY A 114 -11.33 -4.07 -14.73
C GLY A 114 -10.78 -4.27 -13.32
N ASP A 115 -11.37 -5.19 -12.55
CA ASP A 115 -10.96 -5.54 -11.18
C ASP A 115 -9.85 -6.59 -11.11
N ASN A 116 -9.50 -7.21 -12.25
CA ASN A 116 -8.46 -8.23 -12.37
C ASN A 116 -7.02 -7.67 -12.41
N ALA A 117 -6.84 -6.39 -12.76
CA ALA A 117 -5.53 -5.75 -12.86
C ALA A 117 -5.60 -4.31 -12.33
N LEU A 118 -5.33 -4.16 -11.03
CA LEU A 118 -5.47 -2.89 -10.31
C LEU A 118 -4.10 -2.33 -9.91
N ALA A 119 -3.90 -1.04 -10.18
CA ALA A 119 -2.85 -0.27 -9.53
C ALA A 119 -3.33 0.14 -8.13
N LYS A 120 -2.62 -0.32 -7.10
CA LYS A 120 -2.90 0.07 -5.72
C LYS A 120 -2.40 1.51 -5.48
N VAL A 121 -3.27 2.37 -4.96
CA VAL A 121 -2.94 3.76 -4.66
C VAL A 121 -3.56 4.19 -3.32
N ILE A 122 -2.83 5.00 -2.56
CA ILE A 122 -3.33 5.71 -1.39
C ILE A 122 -3.87 7.06 -1.83
N LEU A 123 -5.13 7.37 -1.51
CA LEU A 123 -5.75 8.68 -1.76
C LEU A 123 -6.37 9.22 -0.47
N GLY A 124 -6.55 10.54 -0.38
CA GLY A 124 -7.39 11.17 0.65
C GLY A 124 -6.94 12.57 1.08
N GLN A 125 -5.65 12.79 1.27
CA GLN A 125 -5.14 14.06 1.85
C GLN A 125 -4.40 14.95 0.84
N GLU A 126 -3.69 14.36 -0.10
CA GLU A 126 -2.86 15.06 -1.08
C GLU A 126 -3.76 15.77 -2.11
N PRO A 127 -3.60 17.07 -2.38
CA PRO A 127 -4.54 17.82 -3.22
C PRO A 127 -4.56 17.32 -4.66
N GLU A 128 -3.40 16.89 -5.17
CA GLU A 128 -3.26 16.30 -6.49
C GLU A 128 -2.12 15.27 -6.48
N LEU A 129 -2.32 14.14 -7.15
CA LEU A 129 -1.25 13.24 -7.53
C LEU A 129 -1.45 12.71 -8.96
N THR A 130 -0.34 12.28 -9.57
CA THR A 130 -0.36 11.65 -10.89
C THR A 130 0.05 10.19 -10.77
N LEU A 131 -0.75 9.30 -11.37
CA LEU A 131 -0.45 7.89 -11.53
C LEU A 131 0.04 7.63 -12.96
N TRP A 132 1.17 6.95 -13.10
CA TRP A 132 1.72 6.48 -14.37
C TRP A 132 1.68 4.95 -14.40
N ALA A 133 1.08 4.35 -15.42
CA ALA A 133 0.96 2.89 -15.48
C ALA A 133 0.83 2.32 -16.89
N ASN A 134 1.24 1.05 -17.04
CA ASN A 134 0.83 0.20 -18.15
C ASN A 134 -0.46 -0.50 -17.82
N VAL A 135 -1.48 -0.43 -18.68
CA VAL A 135 -2.71 -1.19 -18.45
C VAL A 135 -2.47 -2.71 -18.47
N ASN A 136 -1.39 -3.17 -19.11
CA ASN A 136 -0.97 -4.57 -19.09
C ASN A 136 -0.13 -4.94 -17.86
N PHE A 137 0.35 -3.96 -17.09
CA PHE A 137 1.21 -4.14 -15.91
C PHE A 137 0.84 -3.11 -14.82
N MET A 138 -0.43 -3.09 -14.43
CA MET A 138 -0.96 -2.09 -13.49
C MET A 138 -0.31 -2.18 -12.11
N GLU A 139 0.16 -3.37 -11.72
CA GLU A 139 0.92 -3.62 -10.49
C GLU A 139 2.27 -2.88 -10.46
N LYS A 140 2.80 -2.48 -11.62
CA LYS A 140 4.05 -1.71 -11.75
C LYS A 140 3.81 -0.21 -11.81
N ALA A 141 2.59 0.25 -11.56
CA ALA A 141 2.29 1.68 -11.55
C ALA A 141 3.18 2.45 -10.58
N ARG A 142 3.40 3.73 -10.88
CA ARG A 142 4.14 4.66 -10.05
C ARG A 142 3.37 5.94 -9.88
N THR A 143 3.56 6.59 -8.74
CA THR A 143 2.93 7.88 -8.47
C THR A 143 3.95 9.00 -8.38
N THR A 144 3.55 10.20 -8.78
CA THR A 144 4.32 11.43 -8.56
C THR A 144 3.48 12.41 -7.74
N ASN A 145 4.15 13.28 -6.98
CA ASN A 145 3.54 14.24 -6.04
C ASN A 145 2.77 13.59 -4.87
N SER A 146 3.12 12.35 -4.54
CA SER A 146 2.45 11.60 -3.47
C SER A 146 3.47 11.02 -2.47
N PRO A 147 3.85 11.75 -1.41
CA PRO A 147 4.59 11.21 -0.29
C PRO A 147 3.99 9.92 0.29
N ALA A 148 2.66 9.78 0.35
CA ALA A 148 2.01 8.59 0.92
C ALA A 148 2.30 7.32 0.10
N ASN A 149 2.09 7.37 -1.22
CA ASN A 149 2.41 6.24 -2.10
C ASN A 149 3.93 5.99 -2.22
N LYS A 150 4.77 7.03 -2.16
CA LYS A 150 6.23 6.82 -2.09
C LYS A 150 6.64 6.06 -0.82
N ALA A 151 6.00 6.36 0.32
CA ALA A 151 6.22 5.61 1.54
C ALA A 151 5.74 4.16 1.42
N LEU A 152 4.59 3.93 0.77
CA LEU A 152 4.10 2.58 0.45
C LEU A 152 5.10 1.78 -0.38
N GLU A 153 5.64 2.36 -1.46
CA GLU A 153 6.66 1.71 -2.29
C GLU A 153 7.89 1.30 -1.47
N GLY A 154 8.38 2.18 -0.61
CA GLY A 154 9.50 1.87 0.29
C GLY A 154 9.20 0.76 1.29
N VAL A 155 7.98 0.73 1.84
CA VAL A 155 7.55 -0.34 2.75
C VAL A 155 7.47 -1.69 2.02
N MET A 156 6.87 -1.73 0.83
CA MET A 156 6.78 -2.95 0.03
C MET A 156 8.16 -3.47 -0.38
N GLN A 157 9.09 -2.57 -0.74
CA GLN A 157 10.47 -2.95 -1.03
C GLN A 157 11.16 -3.57 0.19
N GLN A 158 10.98 -2.99 1.38
CA GLN A 158 11.58 -3.52 2.60
C GLN A 158 10.99 -4.88 2.99
N ILE A 159 9.67 -5.06 2.83
CA ILE A 159 9.01 -6.37 3.03
C ILE A 159 9.60 -7.42 2.09
N ALA A 160 9.79 -7.09 0.80
CA ALA A 160 10.37 -8.00 -0.17
C ALA A 160 11.81 -8.41 0.19
N LEU A 161 12.63 -7.46 0.65
CA LEU A 161 13.98 -7.74 1.14
C LEU A 161 13.98 -8.69 2.33
N PHE A 162 13.10 -8.46 3.31
CA PHE A 162 12.96 -9.37 4.45
C PHE A 162 12.54 -10.77 4.02
N SER A 163 11.58 -10.91 3.11
CA SER A 163 11.16 -12.23 2.61
C SER A 163 12.30 -12.96 1.89
N GLN A 164 13.07 -12.25 1.06
CA GLN A 164 14.23 -12.82 0.37
C GLN A 164 15.30 -13.29 1.36
N GLU A 165 15.64 -12.45 2.35
CA GLU A 165 16.64 -12.78 3.36
C GLU A 165 16.20 -13.98 4.23
N SER A 166 14.91 -14.05 4.58
CA SER A 166 14.32 -15.18 5.33
C SER A 166 14.54 -16.50 4.56
N GLU A 167 14.25 -16.51 3.25
CA GLU A 167 14.44 -17.71 2.42
C GLU A 167 15.92 -18.10 2.32
N VAL A 168 16.81 -17.13 2.07
CA VAL A 168 18.26 -17.37 1.99
C VAL A 168 18.79 -17.98 3.28
N LEU A 169 18.44 -17.41 4.43
CA LEU A 169 18.89 -17.91 5.73
C LEU A 169 18.31 -19.29 6.06
N ARG A 170 17.04 -19.53 5.70
CA ARG A 170 16.41 -20.85 5.87
C ARG A 170 17.09 -21.92 5.02
N THR A 171 17.32 -21.65 3.74
CA THR A 171 18.07 -22.56 2.86
C THR A 171 19.48 -22.81 3.39
N LYS A 172 20.18 -21.75 3.81
CA LYS A 172 21.52 -21.85 4.41
C LYS A 172 21.50 -22.76 5.63
N TYR A 173 20.55 -22.59 6.54
CA TYR A 173 20.42 -23.40 7.76
C TYR A 173 20.22 -24.90 7.46
N TYR A 174 19.34 -25.23 6.50
CA TYR A 174 19.06 -26.62 6.14
C TYR A 174 20.17 -27.27 5.28
N ASN A 175 20.95 -26.48 4.55
CA ASN A 175 22.07 -26.97 3.73
C ASN A 175 23.40 -27.07 4.49
N VAL A 176 23.48 -26.60 5.74
CA VAL A 176 24.67 -26.84 6.57
C VAL A 176 24.84 -28.35 6.75
N ASP A 177 26.00 -28.85 6.30
CA ASP A 177 26.35 -30.27 6.23
C ASP A 177 25.95 -31.04 7.50
N GLY A 178 25.18 -32.11 7.30
CA GLY A 178 24.68 -32.99 8.37
C GLY A 178 25.81 -33.56 9.24
N ASN A 179 27.04 -33.64 8.70
CA ASN A 179 28.23 -34.13 9.41
C ASN A 179 28.86 -33.09 10.36
N ALA A 180 28.66 -31.78 10.13
CA ALA A 180 29.16 -30.71 11.00
C ALA A 180 28.20 -30.39 12.17
N GLY A 181 26.98 -30.95 12.11
CA GLY A 181 26.01 -30.95 13.20
C GLY A 181 25.56 -29.57 13.68
N ALA A 182 25.10 -29.49 14.93
CA ALA A 182 24.53 -28.28 15.51
C ALA A 182 25.53 -27.10 15.59
N ALA A 183 26.84 -27.39 15.69
CA ALA A 183 27.86 -26.37 15.80
C ALA A 183 27.96 -25.49 14.54
N ALA A 184 27.80 -26.08 13.36
CA ALA A 184 27.87 -25.35 12.09
C ALA A 184 26.59 -24.56 11.76
N ARG A 185 25.45 -24.88 12.40
CA ARG A 185 24.19 -24.15 12.23
C ARG A 185 24.10 -22.88 13.08
N LYS A 186 24.80 -22.86 14.21
CA LYS A 186 24.78 -21.77 15.19
C LYS A 186 25.01 -20.37 14.59
N PRO A 187 25.97 -20.14 13.66
CA PRO A 187 26.13 -18.82 13.04
C PRO A 187 24.88 -18.38 12.26
N VAL A 188 24.22 -19.31 11.56
CA VAL A 188 23.00 -19.02 10.79
C VAL A 188 21.82 -18.70 11.70
N GLU A 189 21.71 -19.40 12.85
CA GLU A 189 20.69 -19.09 13.86
C GLU A 189 20.82 -17.66 14.40
N GLU A 190 22.04 -17.16 14.61
CA GLU A 190 22.27 -15.79 15.05
C GLU A 190 21.92 -14.76 13.96
N GLU A 191 22.19 -15.06 12.68
CA GLU A 191 21.73 -14.24 11.55
C GLU A 191 20.19 -14.18 11.49
N ILE A 192 19.51 -15.31 11.69
CA ILE A 192 18.04 -15.37 11.71
C ILE A 192 17.47 -14.57 12.88
N LYS A 193 18.05 -14.67 14.07
CA LYS A 193 17.64 -13.83 15.22
C LYS A 193 17.87 -12.34 14.96
N ALA A 194 18.92 -11.98 14.23
CA ALA A 194 19.18 -10.60 13.86
C ALA A 194 18.13 -10.08 12.86
N LEU A 195 17.74 -10.89 11.88
CA LEU A 195 16.66 -10.61 10.93
C LEU A 195 15.31 -10.42 11.66
N ASP A 196 14.95 -11.33 12.56
CA ASP A 196 13.71 -11.23 13.35
C ASP A 196 13.65 -9.91 14.13
N LYS A 197 14.75 -9.54 14.81
CA LYS A 197 14.86 -8.24 15.49
C LYS A 197 14.77 -7.06 14.52
N ALA A 198 15.30 -7.17 13.31
CA ALA A 198 15.22 -6.11 12.30
C ALA A 198 13.78 -5.92 11.80
N LYS A 199 13.04 -7.01 11.58
CA LYS A 199 11.61 -7.02 11.26
C LYS A 199 10.79 -6.33 12.36
N SER A 200 11.00 -6.70 13.63
CA SER A 200 10.30 -6.06 14.75
C SER A 200 10.58 -4.56 14.84
N ARG A 201 11.84 -4.14 14.75
CA ARG A 201 12.21 -2.71 14.77
C ARG A 201 11.57 -1.93 13.63
N PHE A 202 11.51 -2.53 12.44
CA PHE A 202 10.85 -1.92 11.29
C PHE A 202 9.36 -1.72 11.56
N LEU A 203 8.65 -2.75 12.06
CA LEU A 203 7.24 -2.64 12.43
C LEU A 203 7.01 -1.58 13.51
N ASP A 204 7.84 -1.52 14.55
CA ASP A 204 7.74 -0.50 15.59
C ASP A 204 7.92 0.91 15.01
N SER A 205 8.89 1.09 14.10
CA SER A 205 9.11 2.37 13.42
C SER A 205 7.90 2.79 12.60
N LEU A 206 7.28 1.85 11.87
CA LEU A 206 6.08 2.13 11.09
C LEU A 206 4.90 2.45 12.00
N LYS A 207 4.74 1.73 13.11
CA LYS A 207 3.65 1.97 14.05
C LYS A 207 3.68 3.38 14.61
N ALA A 208 4.88 3.89 14.89
CA ALA A 208 5.09 5.26 15.35
C ALA A 208 4.90 6.32 14.23
N ALA A 209 5.32 6.03 12.99
CA ALA A 209 5.33 7.00 11.90
C ALA A 209 4.05 7.03 11.06
N ASN A 210 3.49 5.86 10.75
CA ASN A 210 2.33 5.69 9.88
C ASN A 210 1.58 4.38 10.21
N THR A 211 0.51 4.48 10.99
CA THR A 211 -0.26 3.32 11.46
C THR A 211 -0.95 2.54 10.34
N MET A 212 -1.31 3.17 9.22
CA MET A 212 -1.91 2.48 8.08
C MET A 212 -0.88 1.56 7.40
N LEU A 213 0.33 2.08 7.15
CA LEU A 213 1.41 1.27 6.57
C LEU A 213 1.94 0.21 7.54
N TRP A 214 1.93 0.48 8.85
CA TRP A 214 2.23 -0.53 9.85
C TRP A 214 1.25 -1.71 9.79
N ARG A 215 -0.06 -1.45 9.77
CA ARG A 215 -1.07 -2.52 9.66
C ARG A 215 -0.92 -3.32 8.39
N MET A 216 -0.65 -2.66 7.26
CA MET A 216 -0.38 -3.36 6.01
C MET A 216 0.88 -4.24 6.12
N ALA A 217 1.98 -3.70 6.62
CA ALA A 217 3.25 -4.42 6.73
C ALA A 217 3.17 -5.60 7.71
N SER A 218 2.41 -5.47 8.79
CA SER A 218 2.28 -6.53 9.81
C SER A 218 1.62 -7.80 9.27
N VAL A 219 0.78 -7.67 8.23
CA VAL A 219 0.11 -8.81 7.59
C VAL A 219 1.11 -9.66 6.79
N TYR A 220 2.15 -9.04 6.25
CA TYR A 220 3.15 -9.72 5.42
C TYR A 220 4.38 -10.20 6.20
N ILE A 221 4.77 -9.47 7.25
CA ILE A 221 5.97 -9.78 8.01
C ILE A 221 5.65 -10.86 9.05
N MET A 222 6.01 -12.11 8.73
CA MET A 222 5.93 -13.26 9.64
C MET A 222 7.16 -13.34 10.57
N PRO A 223 7.01 -13.89 11.80
CA PRO A 223 8.12 -14.17 12.71
C PRO A 223 8.99 -15.32 12.21
N GLU A 224 10.23 -15.42 12.69
CA GLU A 224 11.18 -16.47 12.27
C GLU A 224 11.13 -17.72 13.17
N HIS A 225 10.71 -18.88 12.64
CA HIS A 225 10.65 -20.13 13.43
C HIS A 225 11.95 -20.43 14.17
N LEU A 226 13.09 -20.33 13.49
CA LEU A 226 14.39 -20.65 14.07
C LEU A 226 14.88 -19.61 15.09
N ALA A 227 14.33 -18.39 15.11
CA ALA A 227 14.59 -17.41 16.17
C ALA A 227 13.82 -17.71 17.46
N HIS A 228 12.65 -18.36 17.33
CA HIS A 228 11.71 -18.63 18.43
C HIS A 228 11.64 -20.11 18.81
N LYS A 229 12.42 -20.96 18.14
CA LYS A 229 12.34 -22.42 18.25
C LYS A 229 12.57 -22.89 19.69
N SER A 230 11.53 -23.48 20.29
CA SER A 230 11.68 -24.34 21.45
C SER A 230 12.03 -25.77 21.02
N SER A 231 12.66 -26.55 21.92
CA SER A 231 12.92 -27.97 21.67
C SER A 231 11.62 -28.70 21.27
N GLY A 232 11.67 -29.48 20.18
CA GLY A 232 10.55 -30.29 19.71
C GLY A 232 9.46 -29.59 18.89
N GLN A 233 9.50 -28.26 18.71
CA GLN A 233 8.49 -27.57 17.90
C GLN A 233 8.78 -27.73 16.40
N LEU A 234 7.82 -28.29 15.67
CA LEU A 234 7.85 -28.40 14.21
C LEU A 234 7.65 -27.03 13.53
N GLU A 235 8.28 -26.84 12.38
CA GLU A 235 8.14 -25.61 11.58
C GLU A 235 6.68 -25.38 11.15
N THR A 236 5.98 -26.45 10.76
CA THR A 236 4.56 -26.44 10.40
C THR A 236 3.67 -25.94 11.54
N ASP A 237 3.90 -26.42 12.76
CA ASP A 237 3.14 -26.01 13.93
C ASP A 237 3.43 -24.57 14.35
N PHE A 238 4.68 -24.13 14.20
CA PHE A 238 5.06 -22.76 14.48
C PHE A 238 4.34 -21.79 13.53
N TYR A 239 4.50 -21.97 12.22
CA TYR A 239 3.90 -21.04 11.27
C TYR A 239 2.39 -21.14 11.24
N GLY A 240 1.81 -22.33 11.42
CA GLY A 240 0.36 -22.48 11.60
C GLY A 240 -0.21 -21.57 12.68
N LYS A 241 0.46 -21.49 13.83
CA LYS A 241 -0.02 -20.71 14.99
C LYS A 241 0.39 -19.24 14.95
N ASN A 242 1.57 -18.96 14.42
CA ASN A 242 2.28 -17.69 14.64
C ASN A 242 2.42 -16.82 13.38
N TYR A 243 1.90 -17.26 12.21
CA TYR A 243 2.05 -16.53 10.94
C TYR A 243 1.67 -15.05 11.06
N PHE A 244 0.57 -14.76 11.76
CA PHE A 244 0.04 -13.41 11.95
C PHE A 244 0.34 -12.80 13.32
N ASP A 245 1.37 -13.26 14.05
CA ASP A 245 1.66 -12.75 15.41
C ASP A 245 2.00 -11.25 15.46
N ASN A 246 2.48 -10.70 14.35
CA ASN A 246 2.72 -9.26 14.23
C ASN A 246 1.44 -8.44 14.00
N THR A 247 0.31 -9.11 13.73
CA THR A 247 -0.97 -8.49 13.34
C THR A 247 -2.02 -8.61 14.43
N ASN A 248 -2.65 -7.48 14.78
CA ASN A 248 -3.77 -7.45 15.70
C ASN A 248 -5.10 -7.28 14.95
N PHE A 249 -5.71 -8.38 14.49
CA PHE A 249 -6.98 -8.32 13.74
C PHE A 249 -8.20 -7.80 14.54
N SER A 250 -8.07 -7.59 15.85
CA SER A 250 -9.10 -6.92 16.63
C SER A 250 -9.08 -5.38 16.48
N ASP A 251 -8.00 -4.80 15.94
CA ASP A 251 -7.92 -3.37 15.65
C ASP A 251 -8.85 -3.02 14.45
N PRO A 252 -9.85 -2.14 14.63
CA PRO A 252 -10.80 -1.80 13.57
C PRO A 252 -10.14 -1.12 12.36
N GLY A 253 -8.91 -0.63 12.49
CA GLY A 253 -8.14 -0.08 11.36
C GLY A 253 -7.80 -1.10 10.28
N TYR A 254 -7.82 -2.41 10.58
CA TYR A 254 -7.68 -3.46 9.56
C TYR A 254 -8.90 -3.55 8.62
N ASN A 255 -10.01 -2.88 8.92
CA ASN A 255 -11.13 -2.80 7.97
C ASN A 255 -10.74 -2.06 6.69
N ASP A 256 -9.73 -1.19 6.74
CA ASP A 256 -9.27 -0.39 5.60
C ASP A 256 -7.97 -0.93 4.98
N ILE A 257 -7.54 -2.14 5.36
CA ILE A 257 -6.30 -2.78 4.88
C ILE A 257 -6.65 -3.93 3.94
N PRO A 258 -6.61 -3.72 2.61
CA PRO A 258 -6.98 -4.76 1.64
C PRO A 258 -6.04 -5.96 1.66
N ASP A 259 -4.80 -5.75 2.07
CA ASP A 259 -3.76 -6.76 2.16
C ASP A 259 -4.08 -7.91 3.12
N VAL A 260 -5.09 -7.76 3.99
CA VAL A 260 -5.63 -8.88 4.79
C VAL A 260 -6.05 -10.05 3.89
N PHE A 261 -6.66 -9.78 2.73
CA PHE A 261 -7.03 -10.82 1.77
C PHE A 261 -5.79 -11.58 1.29
N ASN A 262 -4.81 -10.86 0.73
CA ASN A 262 -3.57 -11.43 0.21
C ASN A 262 -2.73 -12.12 1.30
N GLY A 263 -2.82 -11.63 2.54
CA GLY A 263 -2.14 -12.23 3.69
C GLY A 263 -2.63 -13.64 3.98
N PHE A 264 -3.95 -13.86 3.96
CA PHE A 264 -4.52 -15.21 4.14
C PHE A 264 -4.26 -16.13 2.96
N GLU A 265 -4.27 -15.62 1.72
CA GLU A 265 -3.85 -16.40 0.54
C GLU A 265 -2.37 -16.83 0.65
N SER A 266 -1.50 -15.90 1.07
CA SER A 266 -0.07 -16.15 1.26
C SER A 266 0.18 -17.13 2.41
N PHE A 267 -0.63 -17.08 3.47
CA PHE A 267 -0.58 -18.01 4.60
C PHE A 267 -0.84 -19.45 4.14
N LEU A 268 -1.91 -19.68 3.37
CA LEU A 268 -2.23 -21.02 2.85
C LEU A 268 -1.16 -21.53 1.89
N SER A 269 -0.73 -20.67 0.96
CA SER A 269 0.36 -20.98 0.03
C SER A 269 1.64 -21.35 0.78
N TYR A 270 1.94 -20.65 1.88
CA TYR A 270 3.10 -20.94 2.71
C TYR A 270 2.97 -22.29 3.44
N LEU A 271 1.83 -22.57 4.08
CA LEU A 271 1.58 -23.83 4.79
C LEU A 271 1.67 -25.05 3.85
N ALA A 272 1.13 -24.93 2.64
CA ALA A 272 1.24 -25.96 1.61
C ALA A 272 2.70 -26.19 1.21
N ARG A 273 3.47 -25.11 0.98
CA ARG A 273 4.89 -25.18 0.60
C ARG A 273 5.76 -25.89 1.64
N ILE A 274 5.44 -25.77 2.93
CA ILE A 274 6.19 -26.44 4.01
C ILE A 274 5.61 -27.82 4.38
N GLY A 275 4.63 -28.32 3.62
CA GLY A 275 4.08 -29.66 3.80
C GLY A 275 3.18 -29.82 5.03
N THR A 276 2.44 -28.78 5.40
CA THR A 276 1.47 -28.86 6.51
C THR A 276 0.32 -29.81 6.13
N PRO A 277 -0.03 -30.81 6.97
CA PRO A 277 -1.18 -31.69 6.71
C PRO A 277 -2.49 -30.90 6.59
N GLN A 278 -3.40 -31.35 5.71
CA GLN A 278 -4.65 -30.62 5.43
C GLN A 278 -5.49 -30.40 6.70
N GLU A 279 -5.59 -31.42 7.56
CA GLU A 279 -6.36 -31.34 8.80
C GLU A 279 -5.80 -30.25 9.74
N LYS A 280 -4.48 -30.01 9.68
CA LYS A 280 -3.83 -28.94 10.43
C LYS A 280 -4.03 -27.58 9.80
N VAL A 281 -4.09 -27.49 8.47
CA VAL A 281 -4.40 -26.23 7.77
C VAL A 281 -5.78 -25.73 8.19
N GLU A 282 -6.79 -26.58 8.23
CA GLU A 282 -8.14 -26.23 8.68
C GLU A 282 -8.15 -25.74 10.14
N GLU A 283 -7.47 -26.45 11.04
CA GLU A 283 -7.32 -26.03 12.45
C GLU A 283 -6.69 -24.63 12.56
N TYR A 284 -5.65 -24.35 11.78
CA TYR A 284 -4.97 -23.05 11.82
C TYR A 284 -5.78 -21.92 11.18
N ILE A 285 -6.55 -22.20 10.12
CA ILE A 285 -7.51 -21.24 9.56
C ILE A 285 -8.51 -20.83 10.64
N ASP A 286 -9.15 -21.80 11.28
CA ASP A 286 -10.16 -21.54 12.32
C ASP A 286 -9.57 -20.76 13.49
N GLN A 287 -8.35 -21.12 13.90
CA GLN A 287 -7.63 -20.42 14.95
C GLN A 287 -7.42 -18.93 14.61
N HIS A 288 -7.00 -18.58 13.40
CA HIS A 288 -6.79 -17.18 13.02
C HIS A 288 -8.09 -16.43 12.78
N LEU A 289 -9.07 -17.04 12.11
CA LEU A 289 -10.37 -16.41 11.86
C LEU A 289 -11.13 -16.14 13.17
N SER A 290 -10.97 -16.98 14.20
CA SER A 290 -11.60 -16.78 15.51
C SER A 290 -11.14 -15.50 16.23
N LYS A 291 -9.96 -14.97 15.88
CA LYS A 291 -9.41 -13.72 16.44
C LYS A 291 -9.97 -12.46 15.76
N ILE A 292 -10.76 -12.62 14.69
CA ILE A 292 -11.29 -11.52 13.88
C ILE A 292 -12.78 -11.34 14.18
N PRO A 293 -13.27 -10.11 14.48
CA PRO A 293 -14.70 -9.90 14.70
C PRO A 293 -15.51 -10.28 13.46
N LYS A 294 -16.49 -11.19 13.60
CA LYS A 294 -17.22 -11.80 12.47
C LYS A 294 -17.95 -10.78 11.59
N ASP A 295 -18.45 -9.69 12.17
CA ASP A 295 -19.19 -8.65 11.45
C ASP A 295 -18.27 -7.57 10.80
N SER A 296 -16.95 -7.72 10.95
CA SER A 296 -15.99 -6.76 10.42
C SER A 296 -15.72 -6.96 8.92
N ARG A 297 -15.27 -5.89 8.25
CA ARG A 297 -14.76 -6.01 6.88
C ARG A 297 -13.48 -6.84 6.84
N THR A 298 -12.66 -6.77 7.90
CA THR A 298 -11.46 -7.61 8.06
C THR A 298 -11.79 -9.10 7.98
N TYR A 299 -12.86 -9.57 8.63
CA TYR A 299 -13.29 -10.97 8.56
C TYR A 299 -13.65 -11.37 7.12
N ARG A 300 -14.42 -10.52 6.41
CA ARG A 300 -14.76 -10.79 5.00
C ARG A 300 -13.53 -10.86 4.09
N MET A 301 -12.53 -10.01 4.32
CA MET A 301 -11.28 -10.04 3.56
C MET A 301 -10.47 -11.29 3.88
N ALA A 302 -10.30 -11.62 5.16
CA ALA A 302 -9.58 -12.82 5.61
C ALA A 302 -10.22 -14.10 5.06
N PHE A 303 -11.54 -14.24 5.24
CA PHE A 303 -12.30 -15.39 4.74
C PHE A 303 -12.28 -15.48 3.21
N GLY A 304 -12.33 -14.35 2.51
CA GLY A 304 -12.14 -14.30 1.06
C GLY A 304 -10.76 -14.82 0.64
N GLY A 305 -9.70 -14.43 1.35
CA GLY A 305 -8.34 -14.90 1.10
C GLY A 305 -8.19 -16.40 1.36
N VAL A 306 -8.86 -16.93 2.39
CA VAL A 306 -8.93 -18.37 2.66
C VAL A 306 -9.59 -19.11 1.49
N ILE A 307 -10.76 -18.67 1.04
CA ILE A 307 -11.46 -19.29 -0.10
C ILE A 307 -10.62 -19.23 -1.38
N SER A 308 -9.90 -18.13 -1.59
CA SER A 308 -9.08 -17.95 -2.80
C SER A 308 -7.79 -18.79 -2.79
N GLY A 309 -7.24 -19.08 -1.60
CA GLY A 309 -5.97 -19.81 -1.46
C GLY A 309 -6.11 -21.30 -1.14
N ALA A 310 -7.32 -21.78 -0.89
CA ALA A 310 -7.65 -23.20 -0.69
C ALA A 310 -7.88 -23.91 -2.02
#